data_AF-A0AAV0VI67-F1
#
_entry.id   AF-A0AAV0VI67-F1
#
_cell.length_a   1.000
_cell.length_b   1.000
_cell.length_c   1.000
_cell.angle_alpha   90.00
_cell.angle_beta   90.00
_cell.angle_gamma   90.00
#
_symmetry.space_group_name_H-M   'P 1'
#
loop_
_entity.id
_entity.type
_entity.pdbx_description
1 polymer ?
#
loop_
_entity_poly.entity_id
_entity_poly.type
_entity_poly.pdbx_seq_one_letter_code
_entity_poly.pdbx_strand_id
1 'polypeptide(L)'
;MAGNLGSHDEGGLDEEDDSRHQEHYLWKRRRADDPHCMHCDEPDDTVEHTLFNCPFWAEDRREMEQCVGRPLQPNDVPDIILGPEQELLPDAASRRRRIEAMAEGLRLAFGRMVEAILGRKEDAERVRQARLF
;
A
#
# COMPACT_ATOMS: atom_id res chain seq x y z
N MET A 1 -48.02 -40.51 7.21
CA MET A 1 -46.59 -40.13 7.18
C MET A 1 -46.43 -38.96 6.23
N ALA A 2 -45.63 -37.97 6.64
CA ALA A 2 -45.20 -36.78 5.89
C ALA A 2 -46.27 -35.73 5.54
N GLY A 3 -46.15 -34.56 6.17
CA GLY A 3 -46.82 -33.30 5.84
C GLY A 3 -46.04 -32.16 6.49
N ASN A 4 -45.46 -31.33 5.63
CA ASN A 4 -44.37 -30.36 5.85
C ASN A 4 -44.85 -29.01 6.44
N LEU A 5 -43.88 -28.11 6.65
CA LEU A 5 -43.95 -26.64 6.79
C LEU A 5 -44.03 -26.16 8.24
N GLY A 6 -43.02 -25.50 8.83
CA GLY A 6 -42.13 -24.50 8.23
C GLY A 6 -42.67 -23.11 8.56
N SER A 7 -42.14 -22.50 9.60
CA SER A 7 -42.27 -21.07 9.90
C SER A 7 -40.98 -20.70 10.63
N HIS A 8 -39.99 -20.27 9.85
CA HIS A 8 -39.61 -18.86 9.72
C HIS A 8 -39.24 -18.28 11.09
N ASP A 9 -37.94 -18.34 11.39
CA ASP A 9 -37.30 -17.23 12.08
C ASP A 9 -36.19 -16.76 11.16
N GLU A 10 -36.42 -15.60 10.56
CA GLU A 10 -35.44 -14.86 9.79
C GLU A 10 -34.64 -14.01 10.76
N GLY A 11 -33.32 -14.07 10.66
CA GLY A 11 -32.44 -13.19 11.40
C GLY A 11 -31.06 -13.33 10.80
N GLY A 12 -30.72 -12.37 9.94
CA GLY A 12 -29.61 -12.43 9.02
C GLY A 12 -28.27 -12.73 9.67
N LEU A 13 -27.48 -13.50 8.93
CA LEU A 13 -26.06 -13.69 9.21
C LEU A 13 -25.39 -12.32 9.24
N ASP A 14 -24.71 -12.10 10.36
CA ASP A 14 -23.97 -10.93 10.78
C ASP A 14 -22.93 -10.44 9.74
N GLU A 15 -23.38 -9.72 8.71
CA GLU A 15 -22.50 -9.00 7.77
C GLU A 15 -22.00 -7.66 8.35
N GLU A 16 -22.57 -7.19 9.47
CA GLU A 16 -22.16 -5.93 10.12
C GLU A 16 -20.98 -6.08 11.11
N ASP A 17 -20.55 -7.31 11.45
CA ASP A 17 -19.47 -7.53 12.44
C ASP A 17 -18.04 -7.43 11.85
N ASP A 18 -17.89 -7.61 10.53
CA ASP A 18 -16.59 -7.52 9.84
C ASP A 18 -16.14 -6.05 9.68
N SER A 19 -17.09 -5.13 9.50
CA SER A 19 -16.79 -3.69 9.41
C SER A 19 -16.30 -3.12 10.75
N ARG A 20 -16.82 -3.62 11.88
CA ARG A 20 -16.43 -3.15 13.23
C ARG A 20 -15.04 -3.65 13.64
N HIS A 21 -14.59 -4.78 13.10
CA HIS A 21 -13.22 -5.27 13.29
C HIS A 21 -12.17 -4.40 12.59
N GLN A 22 -12.48 -3.85 11.41
CA GLN A 22 -11.58 -2.97 10.65
C GLN A 22 -11.43 -1.59 11.31
N GLU A 23 -12.52 -1.00 11.80
CA GLU A 23 -12.48 0.31 12.49
C GLU A 23 -11.72 0.24 13.82
N HIS A 24 -11.89 -0.84 14.59
CA HIS A 24 -11.15 -1.08 15.82
C HIS A 24 -9.65 -1.32 15.58
N TYR A 25 -9.27 -1.91 14.44
CA TYR A 25 -7.87 -2.07 14.03
C TYR A 25 -7.21 -0.72 13.68
N LEU A 26 -7.95 0.18 13.02
CA LEU A 26 -7.48 1.52 12.65
C LEU A 26 -7.33 2.43 13.87
N TRP A 27 -8.27 2.38 14.83
CA TRP A 27 -8.20 3.13 16.09
C TRP A 27 -7.05 2.67 17.01
N LYS A 28 -6.74 1.37 17.03
CA LYS A 28 -5.68 0.81 17.90
C LYS A 28 -4.26 1.23 17.55
N ARG A 29 -4.02 1.81 16.36
CA ARG A 29 -2.65 2.04 15.88
C ARG A 29 -1.99 3.33 16.34
N ARG A 30 -2.69 4.30 16.97
CA ARG A 30 -2.14 5.51 17.64
C ARG A 30 -0.70 5.85 17.22
N ARG A 31 -0.47 6.12 15.93
CA ARG A 31 0.87 6.28 15.36
C ARG A 31 1.15 7.73 14.95
N ALA A 32 0.13 8.58 15.00
CA ALA A 32 0.21 10.04 14.96
C ALA A 32 -0.98 10.60 15.76
N ASP A 33 -0.75 11.61 16.59
CA ASP A 33 -1.82 12.32 17.33
C ASP A 33 -2.55 13.36 16.45
N ASP A 34 -2.02 13.61 15.26
CA ASP A 34 -2.51 14.58 14.28
C ASP A 34 -2.54 13.92 12.89
N PRO A 35 -3.69 13.92 12.19
CA PRO A 35 -3.80 13.34 10.85
C PRO A 35 -3.04 14.13 9.78
N HIS A 36 -2.62 15.38 10.04
CA HIS A 36 -1.93 16.20 9.04
C HIS A 36 -0.52 15.68 8.75
N CYS A 37 -0.13 15.79 7.49
CA CYS A 37 1.24 15.50 7.09
C CYS A 37 2.20 16.48 7.76
N MET A 38 3.24 15.97 8.44
CA MET A 38 4.23 16.84 9.09
C MET A 38 5.20 17.54 8.11
N HIS A 39 5.10 17.24 6.81
CA HIS A 39 6.02 17.69 5.76
C HIS A 39 5.38 18.60 4.72
N CYS A 40 4.05 18.69 4.68
CA CYS A 40 3.31 19.55 3.75
C CYS A 40 1.91 19.86 4.30
N ASP A 41 1.13 20.67 3.60
CA ASP A 41 -0.20 21.13 4.06
C ASP A 41 -1.34 20.11 3.82
N GLU A 42 -1.02 18.84 3.53
CA GLU A 42 -2.04 17.81 3.35
C GLU A 42 -2.73 17.47 4.71
N PRO A 43 -4.07 17.54 4.77
CA PRO A 43 -4.82 17.24 6.00
C PRO A 43 -4.81 15.77 6.40
N ASP A 44 -4.66 14.85 5.44
CA ASP A 44 -4.70 13.41 5.67
C ASP A 44 -3.38 12.74 5.25
N ASP A 45 -2.57 12.38 6.24
CA ASP A 45 -1.25 11.76 6.08
C ASP A 45 -1.33 10.26 5.78
N THR A 46 -1.98 9.93 4.67
CA THR A 46 -2.16 8.55 4.21
C THR A 46 -0.85 7.96 3.68
N VAL A 47 -0.78 6.62 3.61
CA VAL A 47 0.34 5.92 2.95
C VAL A 47 0.41 6.31 1.48
N GLU A 48 -0.73 6.45 0.82
CA GLU A 48 -0.80 6.87 -0.58
C GLU A 48 -0.20 8.27 -0.76
N HIS A 49 -0.62 9.22 0.09
CA HIS A 49 -0.02 10.55 0.10
C HIS A 49 1.48 10.47 0.30
N THR A 50 1.94 9.77 1.33
CA THR A 50 3.36 9.64 1.68
C THR A 50 4.21 9.10 0.53
N LEU A 51 3.77 7.99 -0.07
CA LEU A 51 4.56 7.25 -1.04
C LEU A 51 4.45 7.80 -2.46
N PHE A 52 3.37 8.50 -2.83
CA PHE A 52 3.12 8.89 -4.22
C PHE A 52 2.91 10.39 -4.43
N ASN A 53 2.31 11.11 -3.47
CA ASN A 53 1.83 12.49 -3.70
C ASN A 53 2.66 13.56 -2.97
N CYS A 54 3.19 13.23 -1.80
CA CYS A 54 3.86 14.17 -0.93
C CYS A 54 5.08 14.79 -1.63
N PRO A 55 5.17 16.12 -1.74
CA PRO A 55 6.24 16.79 -2.46
C PRO A 55 7.59 16.67 -1.75
N PHE A 56 7.60 16.49 -0.43
CA PHE A 56 8.82 16.31 0.36
C PHE A 56 9.61 15.07 -0.06
N TRP A 57 8.93 13.97 -0.43
CA TRP A 57 9.54 12.70 -0.84
C TRP A 57 9.75 12.58 -2.36
N ALA A 58 9.66 13.68 -3.11
CA ALA A 58 9.80 13.65 -4.57
C ALA A 58 11.17 13.15 -5.04
N GLU A 59 12.24 13.50 -4.32
CA GLU A 59 13.59 13.04 -4.66
C GLU A 59 13.75 11.52 -4.44
N ASP A 60 13.15 10.97 -3.40
CA ASP A 60 13.16 9.52 -3.12
C ASP A 60 12.45 8.70 -4.19
N ARG A 61 11.36 9.23 -4.74
CA ARG A 61 10.63 8.59 -5.84
C ARG A 61 11.40 8.57 -7.16
N ARG A 62 12.38 9.46 -7.31
CA ARG A 62 13.00 9.78 -8.59
C ARG A 62 13.66 8.56 -9.26
N GLU A 63 14.25 7.63 -8.49
CA GLU A 63 14.81 6.38 -9.05
C GLU A 63 13.71 5.55 -9.70
N MET A 64 12.59 5.33 -8.99
CA MET A 64 11.45 4.57 -9.50
C MET A 64 10.78 5.23 -10.70
N GLU A 65 10.57 6.55 -10.66
CA GLU A 65 9.99 7.29 -11.78
C GLU A 65 10.85 7.22 -13.04
N GLN A 66 12.18 7.18 -12.90
CA GLN A 66 13.10 6.95 -14.02
C GLN A 66 12.98 5.53 -14.58
N CYS A 67 12.83 4.52 -13.71
CA CYS A 67 12.64 3.13 -14.14
C CYS A 67 11.30 2.91 -14.87
N VAL A 68 10.23 3.53 -14.38
CA VAL A 68 8.88 3.44 -14.99
C VAL A 68 8.74 4.37 -16.19
N GLY A 69 9.53 5.45 -16.26
CA GLY A 69 9.53 6.43 -17.35
C GLY A 69 8.41 7.48 -17.26
N ARG A 70 7.70 7.53 -16.13
CA ARG A 70 6.63 8.46 -15.82
C ARG A 70 6.48 8.61 -14.30
N PRO A 71 5.72 9.60 -13.80
CA PRO A 71 5.39 9.67 -12.38
C PRO A 71 4.81 8.35 -11.87
N LEU A 72 5.27 7.95 -10.69
CA LEU A 72 4.85 6.72 -10.04
C LEU A 72 3.44 6.92 -9.48
N GLN A 73 2.56 5.96 -9.68
CA GLN A 73 1.16 6.01 -9.29
C GLN A 73 0.79 4.77 -8.46
N PRO A 74 -0.23 4.85 -7.59
CA PRO A 74 -0.67 3.69 -6.80
C PRO A 74 -1.03 2.47 -7.65
N ASN A 75 -1.60 2.70 -8.83
CA ASN A 75 -1.98 1.64 -9.77
C ASN A 75 -0.79 0.90 -10.40
N ASP A 76 0.44 1.37 -10.21
CA ASP A 76 1.65 0.68 -10.69
C ASP A 76 2.07 -0.47 -9.76
N VAL A 77 1.63 -0.43 -8.50
CA VAL A 77 2.09 -1.36 -7.46
C VAL A 77 1.80 -2.82 -7.80
N PRO A 78 0.60 -3.21 -8.29
CA PRO A 78 0.35 -4.61 -8.66
C PRO A 78 1.35 -5.12 -9.71
N ASP A 79 1.58 -4.36 -10.78
CA ASP A 79 2.50 -4.75 -11.85
C ASP A 79 3.95 -4.80 -11.37
N ILE A 80 4.33 -3.86 -10.51
CA ILE A 80 5.67 -3.85 -9.88
C ILE A 80 5.84 -5.11 -9.03
N ILE A 81 4.94 -5.37 -8.08
CA ILE A 81 5.10 -6.44 -7.08
C ILE A 81 4.91 -7.82 -7.68
N LEU A 82 3.95 -8.00 -8.59
CA LEU A 82 3.66 -9.30 -9.19
C LEU A 82 4.60 -9.59 -10.36
N GLY A 83 5.04 -8.55 -11.07
CA GLY A 83 5.81 -8.70 -12.29
C GLY A 83 4.97 -9.16 -13.48
N PRO A 84 5.60 -9.55 -14.59
CA PRO A 84 4.92 -9.90 -15.83
C PRO A 84 4.09 -11.19 -15.68
N GLU A 85 2.93 -11.23 -16.35
CA GLU A 85 2.13 -12.45 -16.49
C GLU A 85 2.95 -13.57 -17.16
N GLN A 86 3.00 -14.73 -16.52
CA GLN A 86 3.86 -15.84 -16.96
C GLN A 86 3.45 -16.37 -18.33
N GLU A 87 2.16 -16.34 -18.65
CA GLU A 87 1.56 -16.79 -19.90
C GLU A 87 1.93 -15.88 -21.08
N LEU A 88 2.27 -14.62 -20.82
CA LEU A 88 2.67 -13.64 -21.83
C LEU A 88 4.19 -13.62 -22.06
N LEU A 89 4.95 -14.40 -21.28
CA LEU A 89 6.41 -14.43 -21.40
C LEU A 89 6.85 -15.15 -22.69
N PRO A 90 7.84 -14.62 -23.41
CA PRO A 90 8.39 -15.27 -24.58
C PRO A 90 8.95 -16.67 -24.28
N ASP A 91 8.80 -17.61 -25.23
CA ASP A 91 9.39 -18.95 -25.13
C ASP A 91 10.92 -18.94 -25.14
N ALA A 92 11.51 -17.93 -25.80
CA ALA A 92 12.95 -17.77 -25.86
C ALA A 92 13.52 -17.50 -24.45
N ALA A 93 14.19 -18.49 -23.87
CA ALA A 93 14.69 -18.46 -22.49
C ALA A 93 15.57 -17.23 -22.17
N SER A 94 16.39 -16.76 -23.11
CA SER A 94 17.20 -15.55 -22.92
C SER A 94 16.37 -14.28 -22.82
N ARG A 95 15.28 -14.19 -23.59
CA ARG A 95 14.35 -13.05 -23.57
C ARG A 95 13.51 -13.08 -22.30
N ARG A 96 13.00 -14.26 -21.92
CA ARG A 96 12.27 -14.48 -20.67
C ARG A 96 13.08 -14.03 -19.45
N ARG A 97 14.31 -14.55 -19.30
CA ARG A 97 15.22 -14.19 -18.20
C ARG A 97 15.49 -12.69 -18.12
N ARG A 98 15.62 -12.00 -19.25
CA ARG A 98 15.83 -10.55 -19.27
C ARG A 98 14.62 -9.79 -18.73
N ILE A 99 13.42 -10.18 -19.13
CA ILE A 99 12.17 -9.55 -18.67
C ILE A 99 12.00 -9.80 -17.16
N GLU A 100 12.19 -11.03 -16.70
CA GLU A 100 12.12 -11.39 -15.28
C GLU A 100 13.17 -10.63 -14.45
N ALA A 101 14.41 -10.53 -14.93
CA ALA A 101 15.46 -9.78 -14.24
C ALA A 101 15.16 -8.29 -14.16
N MET A 102 14.55 -7.70 -15.19
CA MET A 102 14.10 -6.30 -15.15
C MET A 102 12.96 -6.11 -14.15
N ALA A 103 11.96 -6.99 -14.15
CA ALA A 103 10.86 -6.95 -13.19
C ALA A 103 11.35 -7.10 -11.74
N GLU A 104 12.30 -8.00 -11.51
CA GLU A 104 12.95 -8.14 -10.19
C GLU A 104 13.72 -6.88 -9.79
N GLY A 105 14.45 -6.28 -10.73
CA GLY A 105 15.13 -5.00 -10.50
C GLY A 105 14.15 -3.90 -10.07
N LEU A 106 12.99 -3.82 -10.73
CA LEU A 106 11.93 -2.86 -10.41
C LEU A 106 11.33 -3.13 -9.03
N ARG A 107 11.05 -4.39 -8.67
CA ARG A 107 10.58 -4.79 -7.34
C ARG A 107 11.53 -4.37 -6.24
N LEU A 108 12.82 -4.67 -6.41
CA LEU A 108 13.83 -4.35 -5.41
C LEU A 108 14.02 -2.84 -5.27
N ALA A 109 13.96 -2.09 -6.38
CA ALA A 109 14.02 -0.63 -6.34
C ALA A 109 12.81 -0.04 -5.60
N PHE A 110 11.61 -0.56 -5.85
CA PHE A 110 10.40 -0.13 -5.15
C PHE A 110 10.48 -0.42 -3.65
N GLY A 111 10.94 -1.61 -3.26
CA GLY A 111 11.16 -1.96 -1.85
C GLY A 111 12.11 -0.99 -1.16
N ARG A 112 13.27 -0.71 -1.75
CA ARG A 112 14.23 0.28 -1.21
C ARG A 112 13.62 1.66 -1.03
N MET A 113 12.85 2.13 -2.01
CA MET A 113 12.18 3.42 -1.96
C MET A 113 11.17 3.47 -0.80
N VAL A 114 10.32 2.44 -0.67
CA VAL A 114 9.32 2.35 0.41
C VAL A 114 9.98 2.33 1.78
N GLU A 115 11.02 1.51 1.95
CA GLU A 115 11.78 1.42 3.21
C GLU A 115 12.44 2.75 3.56
N ALA A 116 13.05 3.45 2.59
CA ALA A 116 13.70 4.74 2.81
C ALA A 116 12.70 5.82 3.23
N ILE A 117 11.56 5.93 2.55
CA ILE A 117 10.53 6.93 2.86
C ILE A 117 9.87 6.63 4.20
N LEU A 118 9.34 5.41 4.39
CA LEU A 118 8.61 5.07 5.61
C LEU A 118 9.52 5.01 6.84
N GLY A 119 10.77 4.56 6.68
CA GLY A 119 11.74 4.56 7.77
C GLY A 119 12.08 5.98 8.25
N ARG A 120 12.39 6.89 7.32
CA ARG A 120 12.67 8.29 7.67
C ARG A 120 11.44 9.00 8.25
N LYS A 121 10.25 8.70 7.73
CA LYS A 121 9.00 9.22 8.27
C LYS A 121 8.73 8.74 9.69
N GLU A 122 8.92 7.44 9.97
CA GLU A 122 8.74 6.89 11.32
C GLU A 122 9.69 7.53 12.34
N ASP A 123 10.94 7.78 11.95
CA ASP A 123 11.89 8.50 12.81
C ASP A 123 11.47 9.96 13.06
N ALA A 124 10.97 10.65 12.03
CA ALA A 124 10.49 12.02 12.16
C ALA A 124 9.25 12.12 13.08
N GLU A 125 8.31 11.19 12.92
CA GLU A 125 7.09 11.14 13.72
C GLU A 125 7.39 10.78 15.20
N ARG A 126 8.39 9.90 15.44
CA ARG A 126 8.88 9.63 16.80
C ARG A 126 9.43 10.88 17.48
N VAL A 127 10.20 11.70 16.74
CA VAL A 127 10.73 12.98 17.26
C VAL A 127 9.60 13.99 17.50
N ARG A 128 8.60 14.05 16.62
CA ARG A 128 7.43 14.93 16.75
C ARG A 128 6.68 14.61 18.04
N GLN A 129 6.36 13.35 18.28
CA GLN A 129 5.61 12.92 19.47
C GLN A 129 6.40 13.11 20.75
N ALA A 130 7.72 12.88 20.73
CA ALA A 130 8.57 13.13 21.90
C ALA A 130 8.61 14.62 22.31
N ARG A 131 8.26 15.56 21.44
CA ARG A 131 8.16 16.99 21.75
C ARG A 131 6.80 17.41 22.30
N LEU A 132 5.80 16.53 22.25
CA LEU A 132 4.46 16.77 22.79
C LEU A 132 4.33 16.36 24.27
N PHE A 133 5.39 15.78 24.86
CA PHE A 133 5.53 15.40 26.26
C PHE A 133 6.70 16.14 26.92
#